data_AF-A0A6L6EIK6-F1
#
_entry.id   AF-A0A6L6EIK6-F1
#
_cell.length_a   1.000
_cell.length_b   1.000
_cell.length_c   1.000
_cell.angle_alpha   90.00
_cell.angle_beta   90.00
_cell.angle_gamma   90.00
#
_symmetry.space_group_name_H-M   'P 1'
#
loop_
_entity.id
_entity.type
_entity.pdbx_description
1 polymer ?
#
loop_
_entity_poly.entity_id
_entity_poly.type
_entity_poly.pdbx_seq_one_letter_code
_entity_poly.pdbx_strand_id
1 'polypeptide(L)'
;MWTKARKPAFPRHRTPIMVAVGEPMFFERREDHDAATERVRERIAEMLTALQVAYPDQPRNNNDRWWVPARLGGTAPTPEEAAELEIQRRAEKQARKQAKD
;
A
#
# COMPACT_ATOMS: atom_id res chain seq x y z
N MET A 1 -10.38 12.02 -1.16
CA MET A 1 -9.63 10.86 -1.65
C MET A 1 -10.41 10.18 -2.76
N TRP A 2 -9.79 10.11 -3.93
CA TRP A 2 -10.27 9.34 -5.06
C TRP A 2 -9.63 7.95 -4.99
N THR A 3 -10.42 6.93 -4.62
CA THR A 3 -9.95 5.54 -4.58
C THR A 3 -10.68 4.75 -5.65
N LYS A 4 -9.92 3.98 -6.44
CA LYS A 4 -10.45 3.10 -7.47
C LYS A 4 -11.49 2.14 -6.88
N ALA A 5 -12.55 1.87 -7.64
CA ALA A 5 -13.68 1.01 -7.24
C ALA A 5 -14.47 1.50 -6.00
N ARG A 6 -14.31 2.77 -5.59
CA ARG A 6 -15.07 3.36 -4.47
C ARG A 6 -15.63 4.72 -4.87
N LYS A 7 -16.75 5.11 -4.25
CA LYS A 7 -17.31 6.45 -4.43
C LYS A 7 -16.28 7.48 -3.93
N PRO A 8 -15.95 8.51 -4.72
CA PRO A 8 -15.05 9.57 -4.27
C PRO A 8 -15.58 10.20 -2.99
N ALA A 9 -14.75 10.23 -1.95
CA ALA A 9 -15.06 10.91 -0.69
C ALA A 9 -14.04 12.04 -0.53
N PHE A 10 -14.46 13.29 -0.65
CA PHE A 10 -13.56 14.45 -0.49
C PHE A 10 -13.69 14.95 0.95
N PRO A 11 -12.81 14.53 1.88
CA PRO A 11 -12.81 15.11 3.21
C PRO A 11 -12.50 16.61 3.08
N ARG A 12 -13.26 17.43 3.79
CA ARG A 12 -13.10 18.88 3.71
C ARG A 12 -11.74 19.32 4.28
N HIS A 13 -11.21 18.67 5.32
CA HIS A 13 -9.90 19.01 5.93
C HIS A 13 -9.22 17.80 6.65
N ARG A 14 -7.87 17.85 6.76
CA ARG A 14 -6.94 17.09 7.65
C ARG A 14 -6.87 15.56 7.52
N THR A 15 -6.24 15.05 6.45
CA THR A 15 -5.67 13.69 6.46
C THR A 15 -4.31 13.71 7.17
N PRO A 16 -4.11 12.94 8.25
CA PRO A 16 -2.80 12.83 8.91
C PRO A 16 -1.76 12.26 7.95
N ILE A 17 -0.62 12.92 7.82
CA ILE A 17 0.55 12.43 7.08
C ILE A 17 1.66 12.23 8.11
N MET A 18 2.15 11.00 8.22
CA MET A 18 3.25 10.64 9.11
C MET A 18 4.44 10.20 8.25
N VAL A 19 5.63 10.71 8.59
CA VAL A 19 6.88 10.38 7.90
C VAL A 19 7.90 9.99 8.97
N ALA A 20 8.59 8.87 8.76
CA ALA A 20 9.72 8.45 9.57
C ALA A 20 10.97 8.38 8.68
N VAL A 21 12.08 8.86 9.22
CA VAL A 21 13.40 8.78 8.58
C VAL A 21 14.27 7.89 9.46
N GLY A 22 14.90 6.89 8.85
CA GLY A 22 15.71 5.91 9.57
C GLY A 22 17.14 6.38 9.71
N GLU A 23 17.87 5.73 10.62
CA GLU A 23 19.32 5.89 10.74
C GLU A 23 20.05 5.52 9.45
N PRO A 24 21.20 6.16 9.14
CA PRO A 24 22.02 5.80 7.99
C PRO A 24 22.40 4.31 8.00
N MET A 25 22.29 3.67 6.83
CA MET A 25 22.78 2.32 6.60
C MET A 25 24.07 2.36 5.79
N PHE A 26 25.06 1.58 6.20
CA PHE A 26 26.35 1.46 5.51
C PHE A 26 26.44 0.10 4.81
N PHE A 27 27.05 0.09 3.63
CA PHE A 27 27.22 -1.07 2.76
C PHE A 27 28.67 -1.16 2.33
N GLU A 28 29.20 -2.38 2.23
CA GLU A 28 30.58 -2.58 1.77
C GLU A 28 30.67 -2.57 0.24
N ARG A 29 31.83 -2.17 -0.31
CA ARG A 29 32.01 -2.01 -1.77
C ARG A 29 31.83 -3.30 -2.57
N ARG A 30 31.94 -4.46 -1.93
CA ARG A 30 31.80 -5.80 -2.56
C ARG A 30 30.74 -6.65 -1.89
N GLU A 31 29.84 -6.03 -1.13
CA GLU A 31 28.69 -6.72 -0.57
C GLU A 31 27.78 -7.21 -1.68
N ASP A 32 27.10 -8.34 -1.45
CA ASP A 32 26.03 -8.80 -2.31
C ASP A 32 24.89 -7.76 -2.34
N HIS A 33 24.59 -7.26 -3.54
CA HIS A 33 23.59 -6.24 -3.76
C HIS A 33 22.16 -6.73 -3.49
N ASP A 34 21.87 -8.01 -3.72
CA ASP A 34 20.54 -8.57 -3.47
C ASP A 34 20.30 -8.67 -1.97
N ALA A 35 21.28 -9.19 -1.23
CA ALA A 35 21.25 -9.22 0.22
C ALA A 35 21.16 -7.80 0.83
N ALA A 36 21.95 -6.85 0.33
CA ALA A 36 21.89 -5.45 0.76
C ALA A 36 20.50 -4.83 0.53
N THR A 37 19.86 -5.13 -0.60
CA THR A 37 18.51 -4.64 -0.94
C THR A 37 17.46 -5.22 0.00
N GLU A 38 17.54 -6.51 0.33
CA GLU A 38 16.63 -7.11 1.31
C GLU A 38 16.79 -6.49 2.71
N ARG A 39 18.02 -6.22 3.16
CA ARG A 39 18.24 -5.51 4.44
C ARG A 39 17.57 -4.13 4.48
N VAL A 40 17.65 -3.38 3.38
CA VAL A 40 16.96 -2.07 3.27
C VAL A 40 15.45 -2.26 3.30
N ARG A 41 14.94 -3.24 2.56
CA ARG A 41 13.51 -3.55 2.49
C ARG A 41 12.94 -3.93 3.85
N GLU A 42 13.65 -4.76 4.62
CA GLU A 42 13.29 -5.15 5.98
C GLU A 42 13.22 -3.94 6.91
N ARG A 43 14.26 -3.09 6.91
CA ARG A 43 14.27 -1.86 7.74
C ARG A 43 13.11 -0.93 7.42
N ILE A 44 12.80 -0.74 6.13
CA ILE A 44 11.67 0.08 5.70
C ILE A 44 10.34 -0.56 6.14
N ALA A 45 10.22 -1.89 6.05
CA ALA A 45 9.01 -2.61 6.44
C ALA A 45 8.71 -2.50 7.95
N GLU A 46 9.75 -2.56 8.79
CA GLU A 46 9.64 -2.34 10.23
C GLU A 46 9.14 -0.92 10.55
N MET A 47 9.79 0.09 9.97
CA MET A 47 9.41 1.49 10.17
C MET A 47 7.99 1.78 9.67
N LEU A 48 7.62 1.25 8.51
CA LEU A 48 6.27 1.37 7.96
C LEU A 48 5.24 0.71 8.89
N THR A 49 5.56 -0.44 9.47
CA THR A 49 4.68 -1.12 10.41
C THR A 49 4.47 -0.29 11.68
N ALA A 50 5.53 0.31 12.22
CA ALA A 50 5.43 1.20 13.37
C ALA A 50 4.53 2.43 13.07
N LEU A 51 4.68 3.05 11.90
CA LEU A 51 3.83 4.16 11.47
C LEU A 51 2.36 3.74 11.29
N GLN A 52 2.10 2.56 10.74
CA GLN A 52 0.74 2.05 10.56
C GLN A 52 0.04 1.79 11.90
N VAL A 53 0.77 1.26 12.89
CA VAL A 53 0.23 1.04 14.24
C VAL A 53 -0.03 2.36 14.96
N ALA A 54 0.84 3.36 14.77
CA ALA A 54 0.71 4.67 15.41
C ALA A 54 -0.31 5.61 14.71
N TYR A 55 -0.89 5.21 13.58
CA TYR A 55 -1.78 6.06 12.81
C TYR A 55 -3.06 6.37 13.62
N PRO A 56 -3.46 7.65 13.77
CA PRO A 56 -4.50 8.03 14.72
C PRO A 56 -5.92 7.73 14.24
N ASP A 57 -6.14 7.66 12.93
CA ASP A 57 -7.48 7.45 12.39
C ASP A 57 -7.87 5.97 12.47
N GLN A 58 -9.13 5.72 12.80
CA GLN A 58 -9.72 4.39 12.78
C GLN A 58 -10.87 4.33 11.77
N PRO A 59 -11.14 3.17 11.17
CA PRO A 59 -12.30 2.97 10.30
C PRO A 59 -13.59 3.36 11.00
N ARG A 60 -14.45 4.13 10.31
CA ARG A 60 -15.71 4.62 10.91
C ARG A 60 -16.70 3.49 11.19
N ASN A 61 -16.63 2.40 10.41
CA ASN A 61 -17.46 1.21 10.52
C ASN A 61 -16.82 0.04 9.75
N ASN A 62 -17.46 -1.12 9.74
CA ASN A 62 -16.94 -2.31 9.04
C ASN A 62 -16.78 -2.11 7.53
N ASN A 63 -17.63 -1.31 6.89
CA ASN A 63 -17.53 -1.01 5.45
C ASN A 63 -16.37 -0.06 5.12
N ASP A 64 -15.82 0.64 6.12
CA ASP A 64 -14.72 1.59 6.00
C ASP A 64 -13.33 0.97 6.28
N ARG A 65 -13.27 -0.33 6.59
CA ARG A 65 -12.02 -1.04 6.94
C ARG A 65 -11.07 -1.30 5.76
N TRP A 66 -11.49 -0.95 4.56
CA TRP A 66 -10.85 -1.30 3.29
C TRP A 66 -9.48 -0.68 3.03
N TRP A 67 -9.11 0.37 3.77
CA TRP A 67 -7.80 1.01 3.67
C TRP A 67 -6.84 0.53 4.76
N VAL A 68 -7.35 -0.18 5.76
CA VAL A 68 -6.55 -0.76 6.84
C VAL A 68 -6.02 -2.13 6.41
N PRO A 69 -4.73 -2.45 6.62
CA PRO A 69 -4.19 -3.77 6.36
C PRO A 69 -4.95 -4.89 7.10
N ALA A 70 -5.09 -6.07 6.47
CA ALA A 70 -5.75 -7.22 7.08
C ALA A 70 -5.18 -7.59 8.46
N ARG A 71 -3.85 -7.52 8.62
CA ARG A 71 -3.16 -7.76 9.91
C ARG A 71 -3.55 -6.79 11.04
N LEU A 72 -4.12 -5.64 10.71
CA LEU A 72 -4.62 -4.64 11.67
C LEU A 72 -6.17 -4.68 11.77
N GLY A 73 -6.80 -5.79 11.37
CA GLY A 73 -8.26 -5.96 11.41
C GLY A 73 -9.02 -5.28 10.28
N GLY A 74 -8.29 -4.86 9.24
CA GLY A 74 -8.83 -4.24 8.04
C GLY A 74 -9.21 -5.20 6.93
N THR A 75 -9.54 -4.65 5.76
CA THR A 75 -9.88 -5.41 4.54
C THR A 75 -9.17 -4.87 3.30
N ALA A 76 -8.04 -4.17 3.50
CA ALA A 76 -7.18 -3.79 2.38
C ALA A 76 -6.59 -5.03 1.71
N PRO A 77 -6.57 -5.08 0.36
CA PRO A 77 -5.99 -6.19 -0.37
C PRO A 77 -4.49 -6.30 -0.07
N THR A 78 -4.01 -7.52 -0.03
CA THR A 78 -2.58 -7.83 0.03
C THR A 78 -1.88 -7.38 -1.26
N PRO A 79 -0.55 -7.25 -1.26
CA PRO A 79 0.19 -6.92 -2.48
C PRO A 79 -0.05 -7.91 -3.64
N GLU A 80 -0.19 -9.20 -3.33
CA GLU A 80 -0.46 -10.26 -4.30
C GLU A 80 -1.87 -10.13 -4.89
N GLU A 81 -2.90 -10.04 -4.04
CA GLU A 81 -4.28 -9.80 -4.47
C GLU A 81 -4.41 -8.50 -5.29
N ALA A 82 -3.70 -7.45 -4.89
CA ALA A 82 -3.68 -6.19 -5.63
C ALA A 82 -3.06 -6.33 -7.02
N ALA A 83 -2.01 -7.15 -7.17
CA ALA A 83 -1.38 -7.45 -8.45
C ALA A 83 -2.34 -8.24 -9.36
N GLU A 84 -3.01 -9.27 -8.82
CA GLU A 84 -4.00 -10.07 -9.54
C GLU A 84 -5.19 -9.21 -10.03
N LEU A 85 -5.75 -8.38 -9.15
CA LEU A 85 -6.84 -7.45 -9.48
C LEU A 85 -6.43 -6.46 -10.60
N GLU A 86 -5.17 -6.05 -10.62
CA GLU A 86 -4.66 -5.17 -11.66
C GLU A 86 -4.48 -5.88 -13.00
N ILE A 87 -4.03 -7.15 -13.00
CA ILE A 87 -3.98 -8.02 -14.19
C ILE A 87 -5.38 -8.21 -14.77
N GLN A 88 -6.35 -8.61 -13.95
CA GLN A 88 -7.74 -8.83 -14.37
C GLN A 88 -8.32 -7.56 -15.02
N ARG A 89 -8.16 -6.41 -14.37
CA ARG A 89 -8.62 -5.13 -14.93
C ARG A 89 -7.98 -4.81 -16.28
N ARG A 90 -6.68 -5.08 -16.44
CA ARG A 90 -6.00 -4.83 -17.72
C ARG A 90 -6.57 -5.72 -18.82
N ALA A 91 -6.85 -6.98 -18.54
CA ALA A 91 -7.48 -7.90 -19.48
C ALA A 91 -8.89 -7.44 -19.87
N GLU A 92 -9.74 -7.07 -18.91
CA GLU A 92 -11.09 -6.55 -19.19
C GLU A 92 -11.07 -5.30 -20.08
N LYS A 93 -10.13 -4.39 -19.82
CA LYS A 93 -9.96 -3.18 -20.63
C LYS A 93 -9.56 -3.51 -22.06
N GLN A 94 -8.68 -4.48 -22.26
CA GLN A 94 -8.27 -4.94 -23.59
C GLN A 94 -9.45 -5.59 -24.33
N ALA A 95 -10.22 -6.45 -23.68
CA ALA A 95 -11.40 -7.07 -24.27
C ALA A 95 -12.47 -6.04 -24.67
N ARG A 96 -12.74 -5.04 -23.82
CA ARG A 96 -13.65 -3.94 -24.15
C ARG A 96 -13.19 -3.08 -25.32
N LYS A 97 -11.88 -2.99 -25.55
CA LYS A 97 -11.32 -2.28 -26.70
C LYS A 97 -11.52 -3.11 -27.97
N GLN A 98 -11.16 -4.40 -27.92
CA GLN A 98 -11.33 -5.33 -29.04
C GLN A 98 -12.78 -5.51 -29.48
N ALA A 99 -13.74 -5.41 -28.55
CA ALA A 99 -15.18 -5.49 -28.88
C ALA A 99 -15.76 -4.19 -29.46
N LYS A 100 -14.99 -3.10 -29.46
CA LYS A 100 -15.37 -1.80 -30.06
C LYS A 100 -14.71 -1.57 -31.42
N ASP A 101 -13.66 -2.32 -31.72
CA ASP A 101 -13.01 -2.39 -33.02
C ASP A 101 -13.80 -3.36 -33.93
#